data_AF-Q4FZ48-F1
#
_entry.id   AF-Q4FZ48-F1
#
_cell.length_a   1.000
_cell.length_b   1.000
_cell.length_c   1.000
_cell.angle_alpha   90.00
_cell.angle_beta   90.00
_cell.angle_gamma   90.00
#
_symmetry.space_group_name_H-M   'P 1'
#
loop_
_entity.id
_entity.type
_entity.pdbx_description
1 polymer ?
#
loop_
_entity_poly.entity_id
_entity_poly.type
_entity_poly.pdbx_seq_one_letter_code
_entity_poly.pdbx_strand_id
1 'polypeptide(L)'
;MAFLSTNALMSVPITAAAAPRHRRSLVVVRAAAVKSNEHLQEEQASVADGARGRRRAMVLLAATAAVTGSSVAICRSARAAGVTTLSGQYVKIENVKDPYVQGVGEWAVKEHNRQTGESLQFAEVVSGMEQVVAGTNYKLNLATKDPTSSYQAVVFDPLPNSSKNRQLMSFKSI
;
A
#
# COMPACT_ATOMS: atom_id res chain seq x y z
N MET A 1 61.49 -12.58 -16.86
CA MET A 1 61.81 -11.14 -16.86
C MET A 1 60.62 -10.41 -16.23
N ALA A 2 60.79 -10.00 -14.96
CA ALA A 2 59.85 -9.16 -14.22
C ALA A 2 59.84 -7.74 -14.81
N PHE A 3 58.79 -6.95 -14.60
CA PHE A 3 58.84 -5.65 -13.91
C PHE A 3 57.42 -5.16 -13.60
N LEU A 4 57.26 -4.77 -12.34
CA LEU A 4 56.06 -4.30 -11.64
C LEU A 4 55.79 -2.82 -11.94
N SER A 5 54.53 -2.38 -11.87
CA SER A 5 54.19 -0.97 -11.65
C SER A 5 53.20 -0.85 -10.50
N THR A 6 53.68 -0.17 -9.46
CA THR A 6 53.05 0.09 -8.16
C THR A 6 52.32 1.42 -8.22
N ASN A 7 51.01 1.45 -7.96
CA ASN A 7 50.27 2.71 -7.74
C ASN A 7 50.04 2.95 -6.24
N ALA A 8 50.46 4.14 -5.83
CA ALA A 8 50.60 4.60 -4.46
C ALA A 8 49.29 5.10 -3.84
N LEU A 9 49.21 4.90 -2.52
CA LEU A 9 48.25 5.43 -1.57
C LEU A 9 48.33 6.97 -1.48
N MET A 10 47.19 7.65 -1.46
CA MET A 10 47.07 9.02 -0.95
C MET A 10 45.91 9.11 0.05
N SER A 11 46.29 9.39 1.29
CA SER A 11 45.42 9.65 2.45
C SER A 11 44.72 11.01 2.34
N VAL A 12 43.46 11.07 2.77
CA VAL A 12 42.74 12.33 3.02
C VAL A 12 42.33 12.37 4.50
N PRO A 13 42.70 13.41 5.26
CA PRO A 13 42.34 13.52 6.68
C PRO A 13 40.93 14.12 6.87
N ILE A 14 40.27 13.56 7.88
CA ILE A 14 38.97 13.93 8.43
C ILE A 14 39.02 15.34 9.03
N THR A 15 38.09 16.21 8.62
CA THR A 15 37.84 17.52 9.25
C THR A 15 36.57 17.43 10.10
N ALA A 16 36.72 17.78 11.38
CA ALA A 16 35.67 17.90 12.37
C ALA A 16 34.90 19.22 12.20
N ALA A 17 33.58 19.19 12.39
CA ALA A 17 32.79 20.37 12.73
C ALA A 17 31.68 19.98 13.71
N ALA A 18 31.62 20.73 14.80
CA ALA A 18 30.79 20.49 15.97
C ALA A 18 29.50 21.35 15.96
N ALA A 19 28.56 20.93 16.83
CA ALA A 19 27.47 21.69 17.46
C ALA A 19 26.13 21.83 16.70
N PRO A 20 25.01 22.19 17.39
CA PRO A 20 24.48 21.63 18.63
C PRO A 20 22.98 21.27 18.53
N ARG A 21 22.50 20.70 19.64
CA ARG A 21 21.15 20.22 19.97
C ARG A 21 20.03 21.24 19.67
N HIS A 22 18.96 20.79 18.98
CA HIS A 22 17.67 21.48 18.98
C HIS A 22 16.61 20.64 19.72
N ARG A 23 16.24 21.14 20.90
CA ARG A 23 15.03 20.79 21.67
C ARG A 23 13.96 21.81 21.28
N ARG A 24 12.68 21.39 21.18
CA ARG A 24 11.40 22.12 20.89
C ARG A 24 10.73 21.45 19.68
N SER A 25 9.45 21.09 19.64
CA SER A 25 8.28 21.38 20.47
C SER A 25 7.25 20.28 20.17
N LEU A 26 6.52 19.82 21.18
CA LEU A 26 5.27 19.07 20.97
C LEU A 26 4.30 19.98 20.19
N VAL A 27 3.81 19.51 19.05
CA VAL A 27 2.65 20.09 18.37
C VAL A 27 1.45 19.23 18.73
N VAL A 28 0.59 19.81 19.55
CA VAL A 28 -0.77 19.36 19.84
C VAL A 28 -1.61 19.59 18.57
N VAL A 29 -2.11 18.53 17.94
CA VAL A 29 -3.16 18.64 16.92
C VAL A 29 -4.49 18.34 17.60
N ARG A 30 -5.31 19.40 17.75
CA ARG A 30 -6.70 19.35 18.19
C ARG A 30 -7.61 18.94 17.02
N ALA A 31 -8.71 18.28 17.38
CA ALA A 31 -9.77 17.78 16.52
C ALA A 31 -10.43 18.85 15.63
N ALA A 32 -10.92 18.41 14.47
CA ALA A 32 -12.00 19.05 13.73
C ALA A 32 -12.91 17.96 13.14
N ALA A 33 -14.13 17.88 13.68
CA ALA A 33 -15.26 17.23 13.02
C ALA A 33 -15.65 18.04 11.78
N VAL A 34 -16.03 17.42 10.66
CA VAL A 34 -16.86 18.05 9.62
C VAL A 34 -17.41 17.04 8.60
N LYS A 35 -18.72 17.16 8.41
CA LYS A 35 -19.58 16.92 7.23
C LYS A 35 -19.89 15.52 6.71
N SER A 36 -21.14 15.15 6.99
CA SER A 36 -22.11 14.49 6.10
C SER A 36 -22.07 14.99 4.65
N ASN A 37 -22.25 14.08 3.70
CA ASN A 37 -22.50 14.38 2.29
C ASN A 37 -23.58 13.40 1.78
N GLU A 38 -24.76 13.94 1.50
CA GLU A 38 -25.81 13.29 0.71
C GLU A 38 -25.57 13.65 -0.75
N HIS A 39 -25.54 12.67 -1.66
CA HIS A 39 -26.11 12.88 -2.99
C HIS A 39 -26.40 11.56 -3.69
N LEU A 40 -27.53 11.57 -4.39
CA LEU A 40 -28.23 10.52 -5.11
C LEU A 40 -27.52 10.21 -6.44
N GLN A 41 -27.58 8.96 -6.92
CA GLN A 41 -27.55 8.69 -8.37
C GLN A 41 -28.06 7.27 -8.72
N GLU A 42 -29.08 7.24 -9.60
CA GLU A 42 -29.38 6.29 -10.71
C GLU A 42 -29.62 4.79 -10.42
N GLU A 43 -30.83 4.25 -10.65
CA GLU A 43 -31.49 3.94 -11.94
C GLU A 43 -31.08 2.55 -12.48
N GLN A 44 -31.99 1.57 -12.39
CA GLN A 44 -32.04 0.42 -13.30
C GLN A 44 -33.51 0.00 -13.54
N ALA A 45 -33.94 0.16 -14.79
CA ALA A 45 -35.22 -0.23 -15.35
C ALA A 45 -35.19 -1.67 -15.90
N SER A 46 -36.36 -2.34 -15.95
CA SER A 46 -36.55 -3.51 -16.82
C SER A 46 -38.04 -3.79 -17.12
N VAL A 47 -38.41 -3.61 -18.41
CA VAL A 47 -39.23 -4.46 -19.31
C VAL A 47 -40.68 -4.77 -18.87
N ALA A 48 -41.74 -4.14 -19.40
CA ALA A 48 -42.36 -4.16 -20.74
C ALA A 48 -43.10 -5.46 -21.13
N ASP A 49 -44.44 -5.41 -21.22
CA ASP A 49 -45.25 -5.91 -22.38
C ASP A 49 -46.75 -5.60 -22.17
N GLY A 50 -47.51 -5.40 -23.26
CA GLY A 50 -48.99 -5.56 -23.24
C GLY A 50 -49.88 -4.36 -23.56
N ALA A 51 -49.98 -4.03 -24.84
CA ALA A 51 -51.23 -3.80 -25.60
C ALA A 51 -52.29 -2.75 -25.14
N ARG A 52 -52.43 -1.74 -26.03
CA ARG A 52 -53.69 -1.41 -26.74
C ARG A 52 -54.86 -0.80 -25.96
N GLY A 53 -55.09 0.49 -26.22
CA GLY A 53 -56.43 0.94 -26.63
C GLY A 53 -57.25 1.76 -25.63
N ARG A 54 -57.28 3.07 -25.90
CA ARG A 54 -58.49 3.93 -25.97
C ARG A 54 -59.49 3.88 -24.79
N ARG A 55 -59.39 4.93 -23.98
CA ARG A 55 -60.48 5.81 -23.47
C ARG A 55 -61.62 5.16 -22.65
N ARG A 56 -61.74 5.72 -21.44
CA ARG A 56 -62.94 5.96 -20.61
C ARG A 56 -63.19 4.99 -19.46
N ALA A 57 -63.69 5.61 -18.39
CA ALA A 57 -64.49 5.05 -17.30
C ALA A 57 -63.75 4.36 -16.14
N MET A 58 -63.51 5.14 -15.08
CA MET A 58 -64.09 4.92 -13.75
C MET A 58 -64.50 3.48 -13.40
N VAL A 59 -63.73 2.81 -12.54
CA VAL A 59 -64.23 1.77 -11.62
C VAL A 59 -63.43 1.84 -10.32
N LEU A 60 -64.14 2.14 -9.22
CA LEU A 60 -63.77 1.85 -7.85
C LEU A 60 -63.76 0.34 -7.63
N LEU A 61 -62.78 -0.22 -6.92
CA LEU A 61 -63.06 -1.30 -5.96
C LEU A 61 -61.96 -1.44 -4.91
N ALA A 62 -62.36 -1.30 -3.65
CA ALA A 62 -61.58 -1.62 -2.47
C ALA A 62 -61.50 -3.14 -2.28
N ALA A 63 -60.36 -3.63 -1.80
CA ALA A 63 -60.29 -4.91 -1.10
C ALA A 63 -59.13 -4.88 -0.09
N THR A 64 -59.50 -4.67 1.17
CA THR A 64 -58.66 -4.91 2.34
C THR A 64 -58.80 -6.37 2.76
N ALA A 65 -57.71 -7.10 2.92
CA ALA A 65 -57.58 -8.28 3.80
C ALA A 65 -56.09 -8.65 3.80
N ALA A 66 -55.44 -8.63 4.97
CA ALA A 66 -54.99 -9.85 5.66
C ALA A 66 -53.78 -10.50 4.94
N VAL A 67 -52.67 -10.85 5.56
CA VAL A 67 -52.50 -11.47 6.86
C VAL A 67 -50.97 -11.56 7.08
N THR A 68 -50.53 -11.53 8.34
CA THR A 68 -49.30 -12.13 8.91
C THR A 68 -48.14 -12.46 7.94
N GLY A 69 -46.90 -12.00 8.09
CA GLY A 69 -46.13 -11.85 9.32
C GLY A 69 -44.63 -11.75 8.98
N SER A 70 -43.84 -11.35 9.98
CA SER A 70 -42.38 -11.25 10.03
C SER A 70 -41.70 -10.23 9.11
N SER A 71 -41.47 -9.03 9.65
CA SER A 71 -40.40 -8.12 9.22
C SER A 71 -39.05 -8.81 9.33
N VAL A 72 -38.46 -9.22 8.20
CA VAL A 72 -37.03 -9.53 8.14
C VAL A 72 -36.30 -8.20 7.93
N ALA A 73 -36.06 -7.48 9.02
CA ALA A 73 -35.04 -6.44 9.02
C ALA A 73 -33.69 -7.14 8.87
N ILE A 74 -33.19 -7.20 7.63
CA ILE A 74 -31.83 -7.67 7.34
C ILE A 74 -30.87 -6.59 7.86
N CYS A 75 -30.58 -6.65 9.16
CA CYS A 75 -29.44 -5.93 9.74
C CYS A 75 -28.16 -6.54 9.17
N ARG A 76 -27.73 -6.05 8.01
CA ARG A 76 -26.36 -6.21 7.53
C ARG A 76 -25.45 -5.48 8.51
N SER A 77 -25.09 -6.17 9.60
CA SER A 77 -23.96 -5.76 10.42
C SER A 77 -22.71 -5.97 9.56
N ALA A 78 -22.27 -4.89 8.91
CA ALA A 78 -20.94 -4.81 8.36
C ALA A 78 -19.97 -4.93 9.55
N ARG A 79 -19.53 -6.16 9.85
CA ARG A 79 -18.35 -6.33 10.70
C ARG A 79 -17.21 -5.72 9.91
N ALA A 80 -16.82 -4.51 10.29
CA ALA A 80 -15.51 -3.99 9.96
C ALA A 80 -14.50 -4.97 10.54
N ALA A 81 -14.01 -5.88 9.71
CA ALA A 81 -12.93 -6.77 10.05
C ALA A 81 -11.68 -5.89 10.20
N GLY A 82 -11.45 -5.39 11.42
CA GLY A 82 -10.16 -4.81 11.78
C GLY A 82 -9.14 -5.93 11.69
N VAL A 83 -8.30 -5.89 10.65
CA VAL A 83 -7.15 -6.80 10.51
C VAL A 83 -6.22 -6.50 11.68
N THR A 84 -6.33 -7.28 12.74
CA THR A 84 -5.32 -7.28 13.80
C THR A 84 -4.13 -8.05 13.25
N THR A 85 -3.22 -7.35 12.59
CA THR A 85 -1.93 -7.90 12.19
C THR A 85 -1.18 -8.30 13.46
N LEU A 86 -1.25 -9.58 13.82
CA LEU A 86 -0.46 -10.14 14.90
C LEU A 86 1.00 -9.93 14.53
N SER A 87 1.73 -9.18 15.37
CA SER A 87 3.15 -8.91 15.22
C SER A 87 3.89 -10.20 14.88
N GLY A 88 4.61 -10.21 13.76
CA GLY A 88 5.43 -11.35 13.31
C GLY A 88 4.85 -12.24 12.21
N GLN A 89 3.63 -12.03 11.70
CA GLN A 89 3.19 -12.71 10.47
C GLN A 89 3.42 -11.86 9.22
N TYR A 90 3.77 -12.50 8.09
CA TYR A 90 3.76 -11.83 6.79
C TYR A 90 2.31 -11.65 6.33
N VAL A 91 1.94 -10.41 6.03
CA VAL A 91 0.63 -10.00 5.51
C VAL A 91 0.84 -9.44 4.10
N LYS A 92 -0.11 -9.70 3.20
CA LYS A 92 -0.06 -9.14 1.84
C LYS A 92 -0.25 -7.62 1.88
N ILE A 93 0.58 -6.88 1.15
CA ILE A 93 0.43 -5.44 0.99
C ILE A 93 -0.75 -5.17 0.04
N GLU A 94 -1.79 -4.49 0.52
CA GLU A 94 -2.99 -4.20 -0.27
C GLU A 94 -2.71 -3.19 -1.38
N ASN A 95 -2.04 -2.09 -1.04
CA ASN A 95 -1.70 -1.03 -1.97
C ASN A 95 -0.18 -0.98 -2.24
N VAL A 96 0.29 -1.81 -3.19
CA VAL A 96 1.69 -1.76 -3.62
C VAL A 96 2.06 -0.48 -4.36
N LYS A 97 1.06 0.30 -4.81
CA LYS A 97 1.26 1.61 -5.44
C LYS A 97 1.46 2.74 -4.43
N ASP A 98 1.45 2.43 -3.14
CA ASP A 98 1.85 3.38 -2.10
C ASP A 98 3.26 3.93 -2.41
N PRO A 99 3.45 5.26 -2.48
CA PRO A 99 4.76 5.87 -2.75
C PRO A 99 5.87 5.41 -1.81
N TYR A 100 5.54 5.08 -0.56
CA TYR A 100 6.49 4.54 0.40
C TYR A 100 6.98 3.15 -0.01
N VAL A 101 6.05 2.24 -0.36
CA VAL A 101 6.37 0.88 -0.79
C VAL A 101 7.18 0.91 -2.09
N GLN A 102 6.80 1.78 -3.03
CA GLN A 102 7.59 2.02 -4.26
C GLN A 102 8.99 2.52 -3.94
N GLY A 103 9.13 3.46 -2.99
CA GLY A 103 10.43 3.96 -2.54
C GLY A 103 11.30 2.90 -1.84
N VAL A 104 10.70 1.94 -1.12
CA VAL A 104 11.42 0.77 -0.58
C VAL A 104 11.95 -0.12 -1.72
N GLY A 105 11.13 -0.35 -2.74
CA GLY A 105 11.51 -1.11 -3.94
C GLY A 105 12.65 -0.44 -4.73
N GLU A 106 12.54 0.86 -4.98
CA GLU A 106 13.58 1.63 -5.68
C GLU A 106 14.90 1.64 -4.89
N TRP A 107 14.82 1.82 -3.56
CA TRP A 107 15.98 1.74 -2.68
C TRP A 107 16.66 0.36 -2.76
N ALA A 108 15.90 -0.73 -2.80
CA ALA A 108 16.44 -2.08 -2.90
C ALA A 108 17.25 -2.30 -4.18
N VAL A 109 16.75 -1.81 -5.33
CA VAL A 109 17.48 -1.90 -6.62
C VAL A 109 18.77 -1.07 -6.58
N LYS A 110 18.70 0.17 -6.06
CA LYS A 110 19.89 1.03 -5.93
C LYS A 110 20.95 0.39 -5.02
N GLU A 111 20.52 -0.20 -3.92
CA GLU A 111 21.43 -0.86 -2.97
C GLU A 111 22.05 -2.13 -3.57
N HIS A 112 21.29 -2.93 -4.31
CA HIS A 112 21.82 -4.08 -5.05
C HIS A 112 22.87 -3.66 -6.08
N ASN A 113 22.55 -2.68 -6.94
CA ASN A 113 23.49 -2.14 -7.93
C ASN A 113 24.78 -1.62 -7.28
N ARG A 114 24.66 -0.96 -6.11
CA ARG A 114 25.81 -0.48 -5.33
C ARG A 114 26.70 -1.63 -4.82
N GLN A 115 26.12 -2.77 -4.47
CA GLN A 115 26.84 -3.92 -3.93
C GLN A 115 27.45 -4.81 -5.02
N THR A 116 26.77 -5.00 -6.15
CA THR A 116 27.21 -5.92 -7.22
C THR A 116 27.90 -5.24 -8.39
N GLY A 117 27.73 -3.93 -8.55
CA GLY A 117 28.17 -3.20 -9.75
C GLY A 117 27.24 -3.35 -10.95
N GLU A 118 26.06 -3.93 -10.77
CA GLU A 118 25.01 -4.00 -11.79
C GLU A 118 24.39 -2.61 -12.06
N SER A 119 23.61 -2.51 -13.15
CA SER A 119 22.93 -1.28 -13.57
C SER A 119 21.42 -1.49 -13.81
N LEU A 120 20.78 -2.27 -12.93
CA LEU A 120 19.35 -2.53 -13.01
C LEU A 120 18.54 -1.23 -12.88
N GLN A 121 17.52 -1.09 -13.70
CA GLN A 121 16.61 0.06 -13.65
C GLN A 121 15.28 -0.34 -13.01
N PHE A 122 14.96 0.24 -11.85
CA PHE A 122 13.67 0.05 -11.20
C PHE A 122 12.53 0.56 -12.10
N ALA A 123 11.50 -0.27 -12.29
CA ALA A 123 10.24 0.15 -12.91
C ALA A 123 9.16 0.34 -11.84
N GLU A 124 8.83 -0.73 -11.10
CA GLU A 124 7.81 -0.68 -10.06
C GLU A 124 7.84 -1.90 -9.12
N VAL A 125 7.18 -1.77 -7.97
CA VAL A 125 6.77 -2.92 -7.15
C VAL A 125 5.46 -3.51 -7.69
N VAL A 126 5.49 -4.78 -8.10
CA VAL A 126 4.35 -5.51 -8.69
C VAL A 126 3.46 -6.12 -7.61
N SER A 127 4.08 -6.70 -6.58
CA SER A 127 3.39 -7.34 -5.45
C SER A 127 4.33 -7.38 -4.24
N GLY A 128 3.78 -7.54 -3.04
CA GLY A 128 4.62 -7.68 -1.86
C GLY A 128 3.88 -8.18 -0.63
N MET A 129 4.68 -8.59 0.35
CA MET A 129 4.24 -8.93 1.70
C MET A 129 5.05 -8.10 2.70
N GLU A 130 4.43 -7.74 3.81
CA GLU A 130 5.05 -7.03 4.92
C GLU A 130 4.89 -7.82 6.21
N GLN A 131 5.85 -7.70 7.12
CA GLN A 131 5.81 -8.31 8.43
C GLN A 131 6.27 -7.28 9.46
N VAL A 132 5.38 -6.92 10.37
CA VAL A 132 5.69 -6.01 11.48
C VAL A 132 6.53 -6.75 12.53
N VAL A 133 7.70 -6.19 12.84
CA VAL A 133 8.68 -6.66 13.83
C VAL A 133 9.15 -5.45 14.66
N ALA A 134 10.41 -5.41 15.11
CA ALA A 134 11.05 -4.17 15.58
C ALA A 134 11.40 -3.23 14.40
N GLY A 135 10.40 -2.92 13.58
CA GLY A 135 10.48 -2.33 12.24
C GLY A 135 9.49 -3.04 11.32
N THR A 136 9.76 -3.04 10.02
CA THR A 136 8.97 -3.77 9.02
C THR A 136 9.91 -4.54 8.09
N ASN A 137 9.68 -5.85 7.94
CA ASN A 137 10.29 -6.62 6.86
C ASN A 137 9.37 -6.53 5.64
N TYR A 138 9.91 -6.13 4.50
CA TYR A 138 9.24 -6.16 3.20
C TYR A 138 9.80 -7.30 2.36
N LYS A 139 8.92 -8.08 1.75
CA LYS A 139 9.24 -9.04 0.69
C LYS A 139 8.53 -8.59 -0.58
N LEU A 140 9.27 -7.97 -1.48
CA LEU A 140 8.74 -7.29 -2.66
C LEU A 140 9.13 -8.05 -3.92
N ASN A 141 8.18 -8.19 -4.84
CA ASN A 141 8.45 -8.59 -6.22
C ASN A 141 8.50 -7.32 -7.08
N LEU A 142 9.62 -7.13 -7.76
CA LEU A 142 9.99 -5.93 -8.49
C LEU A 142 10.02 -6.23 -9.98
N ALA A 143 9.50 -5.29 -10.78
CA ALA A 143 9.76 -5.24 -12.21
C ALA A 143 10.91 -4.27 -12.48
N THR A 144 11.83 -4.64 -13.37
CA THR A 144 12.80 -3.71 -13.94
C THR A 144 12.31 -3.19 -15.29
N LYS A 145 12.94 -2.12 -15.78
CA LYS A 145 12.65 -1.59 -17.13
C LYS A 145 13.12 -2.52 -18.24
N ASP A 146 14.05 -3.42 -17.93
CA ASP A 146 14.46 -4.46 -18.85
C ASP A 146 13.36 -5.53 -18.92
N PRO A 147 12.77 -5.78 -20.10
CA PRO A 147 11.46 -6.42 -20.24
C PRO A 147 11.39 -7.90 -19.83
N THR A 148 12.47 -8.48 -19.32
CA THR A 148 12.59 -9.93 -19.08
C THR A 148 12.98 -10.27 -17.65
N SER A 149 13.23 -9.29 -16.79
CA SER A 149 13.77 -9.57 -15.44
C SER A 149 12.82 -9.11 -14.35
N SER A 150 12.26 -10.08 -13.64
CA SER A 150 11.56 -9.85 -12.39
C SER A 150 12.47 -10.25 -11.24
N TYR A 151 12.42 -9.50 -10.14
CA TYR A 151 13.27 -9.75 -8.98
C TYR A 151 12.43 -9.85 -7.72
N GLN A 152 12.94 -10.57 -6.73
CA GLN A 152 12.44 -10.55 -5.37
C GLN A 152 13.49 -9.92 -4.46
N ALA A 153 13.07 -8.86 -3.77
CA ALA A 153 13.87 -8.19 -2.76
C ALA A 153 13.27 -8.43 -1.37
N VAL A 154 14.12 -8.71 -0.39
CA VAL A 154 13.77 -8.72 1.03
C VAL A 154 14.49 -7.56 1.70
N VAL A 155 13.74 -6.64 2.29
CA VAL A 155 14.28 -5.42 2.91
C VAL A 155 13.81 -5.34 4.35
N PHE A 156 14.72 -5.06 5.28
CA PHE A 156 14.38 -4.69 6.64
C PHE A 156 14.41 -3.17 6.78
N ASP A 157 13.30 -2.59 7.21
CA ASP A 157 13.13 -1.17 7.44
C ASP A 157 12.90 -0.90 8.93
N PRO A 158 13.85 -0.30 9.64
CA PRO A 158 13.78 -0.20 11.10
C PRO A 158 12.83 0.91 11.56
N LEU A 159 12.44 0.88 12.85
CA LEU A 159 11.61 1.94 13.42
C LEU A 159 12.31 3.31 13.36
N PRO A 160 11.55 4.43 13.20
CA PRO A 160 12.12 5.78 13.06
C PRO A 160 13.04 6.22 14.21
N ASN A 161 12.82 5.72 15.42
CA ASN A 161 13.58 6.08 16.62
C ASN A 161 14.66 5.04 16.98
N SER A 162 15.08 4.21 16.02
CA SER A 162 16.14 3.21 16.22
C SER A 162 17.49 3.70 15.68
N SER A 163 18.59 3.17 16.22
CA SER A 163 19.94 3.45 15.71
C SER A 163 20.32 2.61 14.48
N LYS A 164 19.37 1.88 13.89
CA LYS A 164 19.60 0.99 12.75
C LYS A 164 19.25 1.71 11.45
N ASN A 165 19.98 1.40 10.38
CA ASN A 165 19.63 1.82 9.03
C ASN A 165 18.79 0.74 8.34
N ARG A 166 18.10 1.12 7.25
CA ARG A 166 17.46 0.17 6.33
C ARG A 166 18.52 -0.77 5.74
N GLN A 167 18.16 -2.05 5.58
CA GLN A 167 19.08 -3.09 5.13
C GLN A 167 18.45 -3.97 4.06
N LEU A 168 19.21 -4.28 3.01
CA LEU A 168 18.85 -5.24 1.98
C LEU A 168 19.27 -6.63 2.45
N MET A 169 18.30 -7.51 2.73
CA MET A 169 18.54 -8.86 3.25
C MET A 169 18.79 -9.88 2.13
N SER A 170 18.09 -9.73 1.00
CA SER A 170 18.22 -10.64 -0.14
C SER A 170 17.72 -9.95 -1.40
N PHE A 171 18.37 -10.22 -2.53
CA PHE A 171 17.95 -9.79 -3.85
C PHE A 171 18.23 -10.92 -4.84
N LYS A 172 17.20 -11.41 -5.53
CA LYS A 172 17.31 -12.55 -6.46
C LYS A 172 16.36 -12.39 -7.64
N SER A 173 16.72 -12.94 -8.79
CA SER A 173 15.78 -13.09 -9.93
C SER A 173 14.68 -14.08 -9.56
N ILE A 174 13.46 -13.86 -10.06
CA ILE A 174 12.32 -14.78 -9.96
C ILE A 174 11.88 -15.30 -11.33
#